data_AF-A0A8T3P3X2-F1
#
_entry.id   AF-A0A8T3P3X2-F1
#
_cell.length_a   1.000
_cell.length_b   1.000
_cell.length_c   1.000
_cell.angle_alpha   90.00
_cell.angle_beta   90.00
_cell.angle_gamma   90.00
#
_symmetry.space_group_name_H-M   'P 1'
#
loop_
_entity.id
_entity.type
_entity.pdbx_description
1 polymer ?
#
loop_
_entity_poly.entity_id
_entity_poly.type
_entity_poly.pdbx_seq_one_letter_code
_entity_poly.pdbx_strand_id
1 'polypeptide(L)'
;ALAGGVPVVLGPAEDGGYVLIGMRRTTLSDTATRAIFEHIAWGTQNVLRQTRARLRAHGIPWRELTTLWDVDRPPDLARLRATGFSISGLA
;
A
#
# COMPACT_ATOMS: atom_id res chain seq x y z
N ALA A 1 0.76 8.77 10.56
CA ALA A 1 0.06 9.49 9.46
C ALA A 1 -1.45 9.62 9.68
N LEU A 2 -2.22 8.52 9.81
CA LEU A 2 -3.67 8.59 10.06
C LEU A 2 -4.04 9.35 11.35
N ALA A 3 -3.27 9.15 12.43
CA ALA A 3 -3.42 9.89 13.69
C ALA A 3 -3.28 11.41 13.49
N GLY A 4 -2.43 11.84 12.56
CA GLY A 4 -2.25 13.24 12.17
C GLY A 4 -3.30 13.76 11.19
N GLY A 5 -4.51 13.19 11.20
CA GLY A 5 -5.67 13.71 10.46
C GLY A 5 -5.77 13.34 8.98
N VAL A 6 -4.77 12.69 8.38
CA VAL A 6 -4.85 12.34 6.95
C VAL A 6 -5.90 11.22 6.73
N PRO A 7 -6.84 11.38 5.77
CA PRO A 7 -7.90 10.40 5.50
C PRO A 7 -7.40 9.03 5.05
N VAL A 8 -6.46 8.98 4.11
CA VAL A 8 -5.92 7.75 3.54
C VAL A 8 -4.39 7.74 3.60
N VAL A 9 -3.80 6.60 3.92
CA VAL A 9 -2.35 6.40 3.93
C VAL A 9 -2.01 5.20 3.07
N LEU A 10 -1.05 5.35 2.17
CA LEU A 10 -0.52 4.28 1.33
C LEU A 10 0.93 4.01 1.72
N GLY A 11 1.33 2.74 1.77
CA GLY A 11 2.72 2.31 1.80
C GLY A 11 3.07 1.73 0.43
N PRO A 12 3.66 2.51 -0.51
CA PRO A 12 4.01 2.02 -1.84
C PRO A 12 4.90 0.78 -1.79
N ALA A 13 4.67 -0.15 -2.71
CA ALA A 13 5.57 -1.27 -2.98
C ALA A 13 6.39 -0.99 -4.26
N GLU A 14 7.63 -1.48 -4.33
CA GLU A 14 8.51 -1.33 -5.50
C GLU A 14 7.93 -1.98 -6.77
N ASP A 15 7.07 -3.00 -6.63
CA ASP A 15 6.46 -3.75 -7.72
C ASP A 15 5.28 -3.01 -8.39
N GLY A 16 4.90 -1.84 -7.88
CA GLY A 16 3.78 -1.03 -8.36
C GLY A 16 2.46 -1.24 -7.59
N GLY A 17 2.47 -2.09 -6.57
CA GLY A 17 1.41 -2.24 -5.58
C GLY A 17 1.59 -1.34 -4.35
N TYR A 18 1.04 -1.78 -3.23
CA TYR A 18 1.27 -1.19 -1.92
C TYR A 18 1.26 -2.29 -0.84
N VAL A 19 2.23 -2.23 0.05
CA VAL A 19 2.33 -3.13 1.22
C VAL A 19 1.32 -2.76 2.32
N LEU A 20 0.75 -1.55 2.24
CA LEU A 20 -0.20 -1.03 3.20
C LEU A 20 -1.17 -0.04 2.56
N ILE A 21 -2.45 -0.16 2.91
CA ILE A 21 -3.42 0.92 2.82
C ILE A 21 -4.15 1.05 4.15
N GLY A 22 -4.31 2.28 4.64
CA GLY A 22 -5.06 2.60 5.85
C GLY A 22 -6.01 3.75 5.62
N MET A 23 -7.20 3.68 6.21
CA MET A 23 -8.25 4.68 6.05
C MET A 23 -8.83 5.07 7.41
N ARG A 24 -9.15 6.36 7.61
CA ARG A 24 -9.91 6.80 8.79
C ARG A 24 -11.37 6.37 8.67
N ARG A 25 -12.00 6.06 9.81
CA ARG A 25 -13.43 5.70 9.86
C ARG A 25 -14.35 6.72 9.19
N THR A 26 -14.05 8.01 9.33
CA THR A 26 -14.81 9.10 8.69
C THR A 26 -14.74 9.08 7.16
N THR A 27 -13.79 8.35 6.58
CA THR A 27 -13.58 8.17 5.15
C THR A 27 -14.18 6.84 4.65
N LEU A 28 -14.55 5.95 5.57
CA LEU A 28 -15.20 4.67 5.28
C LEU A 28 -16.72 4.88 5.17
N SER A 29 -17.17 5.38 4.02
CA SER A 29 -18.55 5.15 3.55
C SER A 29 -18.54 4.05 2.48
N ASP A 30 -19.65 3.35 2.29
CA ASP A 30 -19.74 2.28 1.28
C ASP A 30 -19.38 2.79 -0.11
N THR A 31 -19.89 3.99 -0.47
CA THR A 31 -19.58 4.63 -1.76
C THR A 31 -18.11 5.01 -1.88
N ALA A 32 -17.51 5.61 -0.85
CA ALA A 32 -16.09 6.01 -0.90
C ALA A 32 -15.15 4.81 -0.92
N THR A 33 -15.48 3.75 -0.18
CA THR A 33 -14.70 2.51 -0.14
C THR A 33 -14.74 1.82 -1.49
N ARG A 34 -15.93 1.64 -2.08
CA ARG A 34 -16.07 1.07 -3.43
C ARG A 34 -15.33 1.90 -4.48
N ALA A 35 -15.46 3.23 -4.42
CA ALA A 35 -14.78 4.16 -5.32
C ALA A 35 -13.25 4.01 -5.37
N ILE A 36 -12.61 3.62 -4.25
CA ILE A 36 -11.15 3.45 -4.17
C ILE A 36 -10.71 2.09 -4.71
N PHE A 37 -11.49 1.03 -4.49
CA PHE A 37 -11.07 -0.36 -4.74
C PHE A 37 -11.66 -1.01 -5.99
N GLU A 38 -12.71 -0.43 -6.58
CA GLU A 38 -13.31 -0.97 -7.81
C GLU A 38 -12.51 -0.64 -9.06
N HIS A 39 -12.57 -1.55 -10.03
CA HIS A 39 -11.91 -1.43 -11.33
C HIS A 39 -10.39 -1.18 -11.23
N ILE A 40 -9.77 -1.77 -10.21
CA ILE A 40 -8.32 -1.89 -10.10
C ILE A 40 -7.89 -3.20 -10.78
N ALA A 41 -6.85 -3.13 -11.60
CA ALA A 41 -6.20 -4.29 -12.21
C ALA A 41 -5.27 -4.94 -11.18
N TRP A 42 -5.88 -5.65 -10.23
CA TRP A 42 -5.18 -6.37 -9.17
C TRP A 42 -4.15 -7.37 -9.73
N GLY A 43 -3.06 -7.57 -9.00
CA GLY A 43 -1.95 -8.43 -9.42
C GLY A 43 -1.06 -7.83 -10.52
N THR A 44 -1.13 -6.51 -10.75
CA THR A 44 -0.30 -5.82 -11.73
C THR A 44 0.45 -4.65 -11.10
N GLN A 45 1.55 -4.22 -11.74
CA GLN A 45 2.29 -3.01 -11.38
C GLN A 45 1.48 -1.69 -11.48
N ASN A 46 0.22 -1.76 -11.92
CA ASN A 46 -0.63 -0.60 -12.10
C ASN A 46 -1.49 -0.28 -10.87
N VAL A 47 -1.51 -1.15 -9.86
CA VAL A 47 -2.41 -1.05 -8.69
C VAL A 47 -2.27 0.30 -8.00
N LEU A 48 -1.06 0.70 -7.58
CA LEU A 48 -0.84 1.98 -6.89
C LEU A 48 -1.20 3.18 -7.77
N ARG A 49 -0.85 3.13 -9.06
CA ARG A 49 -1.20 4.21 -10.00
C ARG A 49 -2.72 4.39 -10.11
N GLN A 50 -3.45 3.28 -10.24
CA GLN A 50 -4.90 3.30 -10.35
C GLN A 50 -5.55 3.75 -9.03
N THR A 51 -5.09 3.27 -7.87
CA THR A 51 -5.56 3.73 -6.56
C THR A 51 -5.35 5.24 -6.38
N ARG A 52 -4.17 5.78 -6.72
CA ARG A 52 -3.93 7.24 -6.71
C ARG A 52 -4.87 8.00 -7.65
N ALA A 53 -5.16 7.45 -8.83
CA ALA A 53 -6.09 8.06 -9.78
C ALA A 53 -7.52 8.11 -9.21
N ARG A 54 -7.97 7.04 -8.55
CA ARG A 54 -9.26 7.00 -7.85
C ARG A 54 -9.32 8.00 -6.71
N LEU A 55 -8.31 8.03 -5.83
CA LEU A 55 -8.24 9.00 -4.74
C LEU A 55 -8.34 10.45 -5.25
N ARG A 56 -7.65 10.77 -6.35
CA ARG A 56 -7.78 12.08 -7.02
C ARG A 56 -9.17 12.34 -7.57
N ALA A 57 -9.75 11.39 -8.30
CA ALA A 57 -11.08 11.53 -8.90
C ALA A 57 -12.17 11.79 -7.86
N HIS A 58 -12.02 11.27 -6.64
CA HIS A 58 -12.96 11.45 -5.54
C HIS A 58 -12.56 12.55 -4.55
N GLY A 59 -11.50 13.32 -4.83
CA GLY A 59 -11.05 14.41 -3.96
C GLY A 59 -10.61 13.94 -2.56
N ILE A 60 -10.21 12.67 -2.42
CA ILE A 60 -9.81 12.09 -1.14
C ILE A 60 -8.31 12.33 -0.95
N PRO A 61 -7.88 13.16 0.03
CA PRO A 61 -6.48 13.40 0.23
C PRO A 61 -5.82 12.19 0.89
N TRP A 62 -4.60 11.90 0.46
CA TRP A 62 -3.80 10.81 1.01
C TRP A 62 -2.36 11.24 1.27
N ARG A 63 -1.64 10.40 2.00
CA ARG A 63 -0.19 10.53 2.21
C ARG A 63 0.47 9.19 1.96
N GLU A 64 1.67 9.23 1.43
CA GLU A 64 2.47 8.05 1.18
C GLU A 64 3.57 7.92 2.22
N LEU A 65 3.77 6.71 2.71
CA LEU A 65 4.92 6.33 3.53
C LEU A 65 6.12 6.04 2.63
N THR A 66 7.26 5.74 3.24
CA THR A 66 8.42 5.26 2.51
C THR A 66 8.07 4.00 1.71
N THR A 67 8.47 3.98 0.44
CA THR A 67 8.33 2.80 -0.42
C THR A 67 9.10 1.63 0.20
N LEU A 68 8.44 0.48 0.29
CA LEU A 68 9.03 -0.79 0.68
C LEU A 68 8.99 -1.75 -0.50
N TRP A 69 9.53 -2.94 -0.31
CA TRP A 69 9.53 -4.02 -1.29
C TRP A 69 8.97 -5.27 -0.61
N ASP A 70 8.17 -6.02 -1.34
CA ASP A 70 7.58 -7.27 -0.85
C ASP A 70 8.57 -8.44 -1.00
N VAL A 71 8.48 -9.41 -0.09
CA VAL A 71 9.37 -10.57 -0.08
C VAL A 71 8.68 -11.77 -0.72
N ASP A 72 8.70 -11.84 -2.06
CA ASP A 72 7.87 -12.81 -2.81
C ASP A 72 8.67 -13.89 -3.56
N ARG A 73 9.92 -13.59 -3.94
CA ARG A 73 10.74 -14.46 -4.82
C ARG A 73 12.03 -14.92 -4.13
N PRO A 74 12.74 -15.94 -4.63
CA PRO A 74 14.01 -16.36 -4.02
C PRO A 74 15.07 -15.24 -3.86
N PRO A 75 15.26 -14.31 -4.82
CA PRO A 75 16.20 -13.20 -4.66
C PRO A 75 15.84 -12.24 -3.52
N ASP A 76 14.54 -12.11 -3.25
CA ASP A 76 14.01 -11.26 -2.19
C ASP A 76 14.52 -11.72 -0.82
N LEU A 77 14.53 -13.03 -0.56
CA LEU A 77 15.08 -13.57 0.69
C LEU A 77 16.57 -13.25 0.87
N ALA A 78 17.36 -13.26 -0.22
CA ALA A 78 18.77 -12.87 -0.16
C ALA A 78 18.93 -11.38 0.17
N ARG A 79 18.11 -10.51 -0.44
CA ARG A 79 18.03 -9.08 -0.11
C ARG A 79 17.65 -8.85 1.35
N LEU A 80 16.67 -9.59 1.88
CA LEU A 80 16.25 -9.50 3.27
C LEU A 80 17.41 -9.86 4.22
N ARG A 81 18.11 -10.98 3.98
CA ARG A 81 19.27 -11.40 4.77
C ARG A 81 20.37 -10.34 4.79
N ALA A 82 20.61 -9.68 3.65
CA ALA A 82 21.62 -8.62 3.54
C ALA A 82 21.30 -7.38 4.39
N THR A 83 20.04 -7.20 4.83
CA THR A 83 19.68 -6.12 5.77
C THR A 83 20.08 -6.40 7.22
N GLY A 84 20.59 -7.60 7.52
CA GLY A 84 20.84 -8.06 8.89
C GLY A 84 19.57 -8.53 9.61
N PHE A 85 18.43 -8.58 8.92
CA PHE A 85 17.19 -9.13 9.46
C PHE A 85 17.35 -10.61 9.75
N SER A 86 17.06 -11.00 10.99
CA SER A 86 17.08 -12.38 11.46
C SER A 86 15.72 -12.74 12.06
N ILE A 87 15.15 -13.86 11.61
CA ILE A 87 13.96 -14.44 12.23
C ILE A 87 14.46 -15.38 13.32
N SER A 88 14.29 -14.99 14.57
CA SER A 88 14.57 -15.89 15.70
C SER A 88 13.54 -17.02 15.71
N GLY A 89 13.98 -18.28 15.64
CA GLY A 89 13.11 -19.45 15.88
C GLY A 89 12.78 -20.34 14.68
N LEU A 90 13.35 -20.11 13.49
CA LEU A 90 13.37 -21.13 12.43
C LEU A 90 14.72 -21.85 12.47
N ALA A 91 14.74 -22.99 13.16
CA ALA A 91 15.81 -23.98 13.10
C ALA A 91 15.69 -24.79 11.80
#